data_AF-A0AAV6U3R5-F1
#
_entry.id   AF-A0AAV6U3R5-F1
#
_cell.length_a   1.000
_cell.length_b   1.000
_cell.length_c   1.000
_cell.angle_alpha   90.00
_cell.angle_beta   90.00
_cell.angle_gamma   90.00
#
_symmetry.space_group_name_H-M   'P 1'
#
loop_
_entity.id
_entity.type
_entity.pdbx_description
1 polymer ?
#
loop_
_entity_poly.entity_id
_entity_poly.type
_entity_poly.pdbx_seq_one_letter_code
_entity_poly.pdbx_strand_id
1 'polypeptide(L)'
;MVTLFGILLLIIFVVEIAGGVTAYVYKGQFEGFLKENMKKSIEQHQPDSQKVWDDMQKEFECCGVDNADDYLNNNLTVPLSCCKEPHEKSICDEPYKQLMAICEKI
;
A
#
# COMPACT_ATOMS: atom_id res chain seq x y z
N MET A 1 -12.25 15.46 -39.14
CA MET A 1 -12.69 14.80 -37.90
C MET A 1 -11.74 13.69 -37.47
N VAL A 2 -11.35 12.76 -38.34
CA VAL A 2 -10.40 11.66 -37.98
C VAL A 2 -8.94 12.14 -37.78
N THR A 3 -8.52 13.19 -38.50
CA THR A 3 -7.15 13.74 -38.39
C THR A 3 -6.87 14.36 -37.02
N LEU A 4 -7.81 15.14 -36.48
CA LEU A 4 -7.72 15.71 -35.13
C LEU A 4 -7.65 14.60 -34.08
N PHE A 5 -8.47 13.57 -34.22
CA PHE A 5 -8.45 12.41 -33.32
C PHE A 5 -7.08 11.69 -33.36
N GLY A 6 -6.53 11.46 -34.55
CA GLY A 6 -5.19 10.88 -34.70
C GLY A 6 -4.08 11.73 -34.06
N ILE A 7 -4.14 13.06 -34.20
CA ILE A 7 -3.19 13.97 -33.56
C ILE A 7 -3.30 13.91 -32.03
N LEU A 8 -4.52 13.91 -31.48
CA LEU A 8 -4.74 13.81 -30.03
C LEU A 8 -4.21 12.49 -29.47
N LEU A 9 -4.45 11.37 -30.15
CA LEU A 9 -3.90 10.07 -29.74
C LEU A 9 -2.37 10.04 -29.78
N LEU A 10 -1.75 10.66 -30.79
CA LEU A 10 -0.29 10.75 -30.86
C LEU A 10 0.27 11.57 -29.69
N ILE A 11 -0.39 12.65 -29.30
CA ILE A 11 0.00 13.46 -28.13
C ILE A 11 -0.11 12.63 -26.84
N ILE A 12 -1.22 11.92 -26.63
CA ILE A 12 -1.40 11.05 -25.46
C ILE A 12 -0.31 9.99 -25.42
N PHE A 13 -0.01 9.34 -26.54
CA PHE A 13 1.04 8.33 -26.63
C PHE A 13 2.42 8.88 -26.25
N VAL A 14 2.77 10.09 -26.69
CA VAL A 14 4.03 10.74 -26.29
C VAL A 14 4.05 11.06 -24.79
N VAL A 15 2.93 11.52 -24.23
CA VAL A 15 2.79 11.78 -22.79
C VAL A 15 2.90 10.49 -21.98
N GLU A 16 2.30 9.38 -22.43
CA GLU A 16 2.41 8.07 -21.78
C GLU A 16 3.84 7.57 -21.74
N ILE A 17 4.60 7.69 -22.84
CA ILE A 17 6.02 7.30 -22.86
C ILE A 17 6.82 8.18 -21.89
N ALA A 18 6.61 9.50 -21.92
CA ALA A 18 7.30 10.41 -21.01
C ALA A 18 6.97 10.10 -19.53
N GLY A 19 5.69 9.81 -19.23
CA GLY A 19 5.22 9.40 -17.92
C GLY A 19 5.84 8.08 -17.47
N GLY A 20 5.90 7.08 -18.35
CA GLY A 20 6.52 5.78 -18.08
C GLY A 20 8.03 5.89 -17.80
N VAL A 21 8.77 6.69 -18.57
CA VAL A 21 10.20 6.92 -18.33
C VAL A 21 10.40 7.66 -17.01
N THR A 22 9.58 8.66 -16.71
CA THR A 22 9.64 9.40 -15.44
C THR A 22 9.37 8.46 -14.26
N ALA A 23 8.31 7.65 -14.33
CA ALA A 23 8.00 6.66 -13.30
C ALA A 23 9.14 5.65 -13.11
N TYR A 24 9.79 5.19 -14.19
CA TYR A 24 10.92 4.29 -14.10
C TYR A 24 12.14 4.91 -13.42
N VAL A 25 12.50 6.15 -13.79
CA VAL A 25 13.65 6.87 -13.21
C VAL A 25 13.41 7.18 -11.73
N TYR A 26 12.20 7.62 -11.38
CA TYR A 26 11.88 8.02 -10.01
C TYR A 26 11.33 6.90 -9.14
N LYS A 27 11.31 5.64 -9.63
CA LYS A 27 10.75 4.49 -8.90
C LYS A 27 11.24 4.41 -7.45
N GLY A 28 12.56 4.46 -7.24
CA GLY A 28 13.12 4.33 -5.88
C GLY A 28 12.83 5.51 -4.94
N GLN A 29 12.73 6.74 -5.49
CA GLN A 29 12.34 7.91 -4.70
C GLN A 29 10.84 7.87 -4.36
N PHE A 30 10.04 7.39 -5.31
CA PHE A 30 8.60 7.24 -5.15
C PHE A 30 8.25 6.16 -4.13
N GLU A 31 8.92 5.01 -4.16
CA GLU A 31 8.78 3.94 -3.14
C GLU A 31 9.08 4.47 -1.74
N GLY A 32 10.21 5.18 -1.55
CA GLY A 32 10.55 5.78 -0.25
C GLY A 32 9.51 6.80 0.24
N PHE A 33 9.06 7.68 -0.65
CA PHE A 33 8.01 8.66 -0.32
C PHE A 33 6.69 7.97 0.03
N LEU A 34 6.25 6.98 -0.75
CA LEU A 34 5.05 6.21 -0.47
C LEU A 34 5.13 5.51 0.89
N LYS A 35 6.24 4.79 1.16
CA LYS A 35 6.45 4.10 2.44
C LYS A 35 6.36 5.06 3.62
N GLU A 36 6.99 6.22 3.54
CA GLU A 36 6.95 7.22 4.61
C GLU A 36 5.51 7.72 4.87
N ASN A 37 4.76 8.00 3.80
CA ASN A 37 3.36 8.44 3.92
C ASN A 37 2.45 7.34 4.49
N MET A 38 2.64 6.08 4.07
CA MET A 38 1.90 4.94 4.59
C MET A 38 2.20 4.71 6.07
N LYS A 39 3.47 4.82 6.50
CA LYS A 39 3.85 4.71 7.91
C LYS A 39 3.22 5.81 8.75
N LYS A 40 3.25 7.06 8.27
CA LYS A 40 2.57 8.19 8.92
C LYS A 40 1.07 7.98 9.04
N SER A 41 0.44 7.33 8.06
CA SER A 41 -0.99 7.00 8.13
C SER A 41 -1.32 6.03 9.26
N ILE A 42 -0.45 5.03 9.50
CA ILE A 42 -0.58 4.12 10.66
C ILE A 42 -0.38 4.89 11.97
N GLU A 43 0.67 5.71 12.07
CA GLU A 43 0.96 6.55 13.24
C GLU A 43 -0.21 7.48 13.60
N GLN A 44 -0.85 8.08 12.60
CA GLN A 44 -1.96 9.01 12.81
C GLN A 44 -3.22 8.31 13.35
N HIS A 45 -3.33 6.99 13.16
CA HIS A 45 -4.37 6.13 13.72
C HIS A 45 -5.81 6.67 13.56
N GLN A 46 -6.12 7.32 12.43
CA GLN A 46 -7.46 7.84 12.16
C GLN A 46 -8.46 6.71 11.86
N PRO A 47 -9.74 6.84 12.25
CA PRO A 47 -10.75 5.80 12.03
C PRO A 47 -10.99 5.50 10.55
N ASP A 48 -10.97 6.53 9.69
CA ASP A 48 -11.13 6.35 8.23
C ASP A 48 -9.93 5.63 7.61
N SER A 49 -8.72 5.97 8.04
CA SER A 49 -7.50 5.29 7.59
C SER A 49 -7.45 3.85 8.08
N GLN A 50 -7.88 3.56 9.31
CA GLN A 50 -7.92 2.21 9.85
C GLN A 50 -8.81 1.29 9.02
N LYS A 51 -9.98 1.78 8.57
CA LYS A 51 -10.87 0.99 7.72
C LYS A 51 -10.22 0.62 6.39
N VAL A 52 -9.53 1.58 5.77
CA VAL A 52 -8.78 1.35 4.51
C VAL A 52 -7.67 0.33 4.74
N TRP A 53 -6.93 0.45 5.83
CA TRP A 53 -5.91 -0.52 6.21
C TRP A 53 -6.50 -1.92 6.44
N ASP A 54 -7.64 -2.03 7.13
CA ASP A 54 -8.30 -3.30 7.39
C ASP A 54 -8.76 -3.99 6.11
N ASP A 55 -9.30 -3.23 5.15
CA ASP A 55 -9.74 -3.76 3.86
C ASP A 55 -8.54 -4.18 3.00
N MET A 56 -7.48 -3.34 2.95
CA MET A 56 -6.24 -3.67 2.22
C MET A 56 -5.55 -4.92 2.79
N GLN A 57 -5.44 -5.04 4.11
CA GLN A 57 -4.75 -6.15 4.75
C GLN A 57 -5.47 -7.48 4.55
N LYS A 58 -6.81 -7.45 4.51
CA LYS A 58 -7.63 -8.63 4.18
C LYS A 58 -7.55 -9.01 2.72
N GLU A 59 -7.63 -8.04 1.80
CA GLU A 59 -7.60 -8.31 0.36
C GLU A 59 -6.23 -8.82 -0.11
N PHE A 60 -5.16 -8.18 0.37
CA PHE A 60 -3.79 -8.50 -0.07
C PHE A 60 -3.06 -9.46 0.84
N GLU A 61 -3.71 -9.96 1.89
CA GLU A 61 -3.10 -10.89 2.85
C GLU A 61 -1.74 -10.36 3.38
N CYS A 62 -1.71 -9.07 3.78
CA CYS A 62 -0.52 -8.33 4.21
C CYS A 62 -0.68 -7.79 5.64
N CYS A 63 0.41 -7.34 6.28
CA CYS A 63 0.32 -6.63 7.56
C CYS A 63 1.37 -5.52 7.73
N GLY A 64 0.89 -4.29 7.93
CA GLY A 64 1.73 -3.10 8.03
C GLY A 64 2.29 -2.62 6.67
N VAL A 65 3.24 -1.69 6.71
CA VAL A 65 3.94 -1.18 5.52
C VAL A 65 5.08 -2.15 5.18
N ASP A 66 5.97 -2.36 6.13
CA ASP A 66 7.07 -3.32 6.03
C ASP A 66 6.76 -4.60 6.83
N ASN A 67 6.14 -4.47 8.00
CA ASN A 67 5.77 -5.60 8.86
C ASN A 67 4.74 -5.21 9.95
N ALA A 68 4.25 -6.22 10.68
CA ALA A 68 3.36 -6.01 11.82
C ALA A 68 3.98 -5.14 12.93
N ASP A 69 5.32 -5.03 12.98
CA ASP A 69 6.02 -4.17 13.94
C ASP A 69 5.75 -2.68 13.69
N ASP A 70 5.30 -2.27 12.49
CA ASP A 70 4.89 -0.89 12.22
C ASP A 70 3.77 -0.42 13.17
N TYR A 71 2.92 -1.33 13.65
CA TYR A 71 1.93 -1.03 14.69
C TYR A 71 2.57 -1.00 16.07
N LEU A 72 3.38 -2.00 16.41
CA LEU A 72 4.01 -2.15 17.73
C LEU A 72 4.98 -1.00 18.05
N ASN A 73 5.75 -0.55 17.06
CA ASN A 73 6.67 0.57 17.16
C ASN A 73 5.93 1.89 17.47
N ASN A 74 4.66 1.98 17.12
CA ASN A 74 3.78 3.12 17.41
C ASN A 74 2.92 2.91 18.67
N ASN A 75 3.19 1.87 19.48
CA ASN A 75 2.38 1.47 20.64
C ASN A 75 0.90 1.19 20.28
N LEU A 76 0.64 0.76 19.03
CA LEU A 76 -0.68 0.37 18.55
C LEU A 76 -0.83 -1.15 18.59
N THR A 77 -2.06 -1.60 18.85
CA THR A 77 -2.41 -3.01 18.74
C THR A 77 -2.51 -3.40 17.26
N VAL A 78 -1.95 -4.54 16.90
CA VAL A 78 -2.09 -5.11 15.55
C VAL A 78 -3.58 -5.42 15.29
N PRO A 79 -4.16 -4.93 14.19
CA PRO A 79 -5.57 -5.14 13.91
C PRO A 79 -5.86 -6.59 13.51
N LEU A 80 -7.10 -7.04 13.72
CA LEU A 80 -7.53 -8.41 13.37
C LEU A 80 -7.52 -8.68 11.86
N SER A 81 -7.52 -7.63 11.05
CA SER A 81 -7.35 -7.68 9.59
C SER A 81 -6.00 -8.26 9.16
N CYS A 82 -4.97 -8.15 9.99
CA CYS A 82 -3.67 -8.80 9.79
C CYS A 82 -3.66 -10.31 10.10
N CYS A 83 -4.78 -10.92 10.53
CA CYS A 83 -4.76 -12.28 11.08
C CYS A 83 -5.60 -13.22 10.20
N LYS A 84 -4.95 -14.29 9.71
CA LYS A 84 -5.51 -15.21 8.69
C LYS A 84 -6.69 -16.04 9.18
N GLU A 85 -6.67 -16.43 10.46
CA GLU A 85 -7.79 -17.10 11.12
C GLU A 85 -7.96 -16.53 12.53
N PRO A 86 -9.10 -15.87 12.84
CA PRO A 86 -9.35 -15.37 14.19
C PRO A 86 -9.78 -16.53 15.09
N HIS A 87 -8.83 -17.20 15.75
CA HIS A 87 -9.16 -18.00 16.92
C HIS A 87 -9.44 -17.07 18.11
N GLU A 88 -10.51 -17.36 18.83
CA GLU A 88 -11.07 -16.67 19.99
C GLU A 88 -10.27 -15.48 20.58
N LYS A 89 -10.74 -14.26 20.25
CA LYS A 89 -10.55 -12.98 20.96
C LYS A 89 -9.11 -12.63 21.39
N SER A 90 -8.52 -11.72 20.59
CA SER A 90 -7.42 -10.79 20.94
C SER A 90 -5.98 -11.27 20.87
N ILE A 91 -5.71 -12.51 20.45
CA ILE A 91 -4.34 -12.99 20.28
C ILE A 91 -4.20 -13.53 18.87
N CYS A 92 -3.41 -12.83 18.04
CA CYS A 92 -2.92 -13.44 16.81
C CYS A 92 -1.78 -14.38 17.23
N ASP A 93 -2.08 -15.67 17.39
CA ASP A 93 -1.07 -16.69 17.73
C ASP A 93 0.04 -16.74 16.67
N GLU A 94 -0.29 -16.38 15.43
CA GLU A 94 0.64 -16.11 14.34
C GLU A 94 0.23 -14.86 13.56
N PRO A 95 0.77 -13.66 13.89
CA PRO A 95 0.63 -12.50 13.03
C PRO A 95 1.48 -12.74 11.78
N TYR A 96 0.89 -13.15 10.65
CA TYR A 96 1.56 -13.41 9.37
C TYR A 96 2.99 -13.93 9.52
N LYS A 97 3.22 -14.92 10.40
CA LYS A 97 4.57 -15.23 10.86
C LYS A 97 5.44 -15.51 9.63
N GLN A 98 6.22 -14.49 9.29
CA GLN A 98 7.16 -14.45 8.20
C GLN A 98 6.62 -14.69 6.77
N LEU A 99 5.51 -14.09 6.36
CA LEU A 99 5.29 -13.88 4.92
C LEU A 99 5.73 -12.48 4.54
N MET A 100 6.78 -12.39 3.73
CA MET A 100 7.32 -11.18 3.09
C MET A 100 6.32 -10.56 2.10
N ALA A 101 5.05 -10.39 2.49
CA ALA A 101 4.01 -9.74 1.69
C ALA A 101 3.94 -8.28 2.13
N ILE A 102 4.86 -7.48 1.58
CA ILE A 102 4.84 -6.02 1.71
C ILE A 102 3.58 -5.53 0.99
N CYS A 103 2.77 -4.69 1.63
CA CYS A 103 1.60 -4.06 0.99
C CYS A 103 1.98 -3.00 -0.08
N GLU A 104 3.25 -3.02 -0.55
CA GLU A 104 3.84 -2.20 -1.61
C GLU A 104 3.50 -2.71 -3.03
N LYS A 105 2.83 -3.87 -3.17
CA LYS A 105 2.39 -4.38 -4.49
C LYS A 105 1.08 -3.75 -5.02
N ILE A 106 0.76 -2.53 -4.57
CA ILE A 106 -0.30 -1.68 -5.11
C ILE A 106 0.26 -0.74 -6.19
#